data_AF-A0A6G2Q0C2-F1
#
_entry.id   AF-A0A6G2Q0C2-F1
#
_cell.length_a   1.000
_cell.length_b   1.000
_cell.length_c   1.000
_cell.angle_alpha   90.00
_cell.angle_beta   90.00
_cell.angle_gamma   90.00
#
_symmetry.space_group_name_H-M   'P 1'
#
loop_
_entity.id
_entity.type
_entity.pdbx_description
1 polymer ?
#
loop_
_entity_poly.entity_id
_entity_poly.type
_entity_poly.pdbx_seq_one_letter_code
_entity_poly.pdbx_strand_id
1 'polypeptide(L)' 'TLVTGRLRAAGVRLGATAARRRPATGWQALTPTETLVADLVASGRTGPEIAQDLNVSTRTVQTHVSHALA' A
#
# COMPACT_ATOMS: atom_id res chain seq x y z
N THR A 1 11.37 -6.24 6.10
CA THR A 1 12.60 -5.47 5.78
C THR A 1 12.32 -3.98 5.79
N LEU A 2 12.56 -3.29 6.91
CA LEU A 2 12.22 -1.86 7.10
C LEU A 2 13.31 -0.94 6.52
N VAL A 3 13.31 -0.76 5.20
CA VAL A 3 14.23 0.15 4.50
C VAL A 3 13.83 1.62 4.66
N THR A 4 12.60 1.91 5.08
CA THR A 4 12.04 3.28 5.12
C THR A 4 12.65 4.18 6.18
N GLY A 5 13.12 3.63 7.31
CA GLY A 5 13.69 4.43 8.41
C GLY A 5 15.01 5.12 8.05
N ARG A 6 15.88 4.45 7.27
CA ARG A 6 17.21 4.97 6.92
C ARG A 6 17.20 6.06 5.85
N LEU A 7 16.16 6.12 5.02
CA LEU A 7 16.10 7.07 3.90
C LEU A 7 15.71 8.49 4.34
N ARG A 8 15.04 8.64 5.50
CA ARG A 8 14.76 9.96 6.07
C ARG A 8 16.02 10.69 6.56
N ALA A 9 16.99 9.97 7.12
CA ALA A 9 18.25 10.55 7.58
C ALA A 9 19.14 11.04 6.42
N ALA A 10 18.94 10.50 5.22
CA ALA A 10 19.68 10.86 4.01
C ALA A 10 19.00 11.99 3.18
N GLY A 11 17.94 12.62 3.69
CA GLY A 11 17.22 13.68 2.95
C GLY A 11 16.43 13.21 1.73
N VAL A 12 16.39 11.88 1.48
CA VAL A 12 15.68 11.30 0.33
C VAL A 12 14.18 11.25 0.64
N ARG A 13 13.43 12.20 0.08
CA ARG A 13 11.97 12.13 0.05
C ARG A 13 11.51 11.18 -1.06
N LEU A 14 11.48 9.88 -0.77
CA LEU A 14 10.71 8.93 -1.59
C LEU A 14 9.22 9.21 -1.36
N GLY A 15 8.66 10.14 -2.13
CA GLY A 15 7.23 10.49 -1.99
C GLY A 15 6.90 11.95 -2.20
N ALA A 16 7.65 12.69 -3.01
CA ALA A 16 7.04 13.83 -3.68
C ALA A 16 6.06 13.30 -4.73
N THR A 17 4.94 12.74 -4.28
CA THR A 17 3.76 12.53 -5.10
C THR A 17 3.33 13.94 -5.48
N ALA A 18 3.85 14.45 -6.59
CA ALA A 18 3.30 15.64 -7.24
C ALA A 18 1.79 15.47 -7.19
N ALA A 19 1.09 16.46 -6.63
CA ALA A 19 -0.34 16.46 -6.38
C ALA A 19 -1.09 16.41 -7.73
N ARG A 20 -1.01 15.28 -8.42
CA ARG A 20 -1.99 14.89 -9.42
C ARG A 20 -3.30 14.83 -8.65
N ARG A 21 -4.28 15.61 -9.11
CA ARG A 21 -5.67 15.56 -8.64
C ARG A 21 -6.16 14.13 -8.81
N ARG A 22 -5.88 13.32 -7.80
CA ARG A 22 -6.36 11.96 -7.69
C ARG A 22 -7.79 12.08 -7.18
N PRO A 23 -8.77 11.43 -7.83
CA PRO A 23 -10.14 11.43 -7.36
C PRO A 23 -10.18 10.93 -5.91
N ALA A 24 -11.11 11.48 -5.13
CA ALA A 24 -11.21 11.18 -3.69
C ALA A 24 -11.69 9.75 -3.42
N THR A 25 -12.38 9.13 -4.37
CA THR A 25 -13.00 7.80 -4.23
C THR A 25 -12.84 6.98 -5.50
N GLY A 26 -13.11 5.67 -5.38
CA GLY A 26 -13.08 4.72 -6.48
C GLY A 26 -11.68 4.19 -6.80
N TRP A 27 -11.60 3.28 -7.79
CA TRP A 27 -10.37 2.57 -8.15
C TRP A 27 -9.18 3.47 -8.47
N GLN A 28 -9.43 4.66 -9.03
CA GLN A 28 -8.40 5.63 -9.38
C GLN A 28 -7.80 6.35 -8.15
N ALA A 29 -8.44 6.26 -6.99
CA ALA A 29 -7.96 6.81 -5.72
C ALA A 29 -6.90 5.94 -5.05
N LEU A 30 -6.80 4.65 -5.42
CA LEU A 30 -5.89 3.71 -4.78
C LEU A 30 -4.42 4.07 -5.02
N THR A 31 -3.62 4.00 -3.96
CA THR A 31 -2.16 3.98 -4.05
C THR A 31 -1.68 2.70 -4.74
N PRO A 32 -0.47 2.69 -5.34
CA PRO A 32 0.06 1.48 -5.96
C PRO A 32 0.04 0.25 -5.03
N THR A 33 0.28 0.45 -3.74
CA THR A 33 0.22 -0.62 -2.74
C THR A 33 -1.22 -1.09 -2.49
N GLU A 34 -2.18 -0.18 -2.40
CA GLU A 34 -3.60 -0.55 -2.21
C GLU A 34 -4.16 -1.27 -3.44
N THR A 35 -3.79 -0.86 -4.66
CA THR A 35 -4.14 -1.58 -5.90
C THR A 35 -3.59 -2.99 -5.88
N LEU A 36 -2.31 -3.16 -5.55
CA LEU A 36 -1.68 -4.48 -5.48
C LEU A 36 -2.37 -5.39 -4.44
N VAL A 37 -2.71 -4.85 -3.27
CA VAL A 37 -3.46 -5.58 -2.24
C VAL A 37 -4.85 -5.98 -2.75
N ALA A 38 -5.56 -5.06 -3.42
CA ALA A 38 -6.89 -5.34 -3.98
C ALA A 38 -6.84 -6.44 -5.05
N ASP A 39 -5.84 -6.43 -5.93
CA ASP A 39 -5.65 -7.46 -6.96
C ASP A 39 -5.38 -8.84 -6.33
N LEU A 40 -4.55 -8.91 -5.28
CA LEU A 40 -4.28 -10.15 -4.57
C LEU A 40 -5.53 -10.68 -3.86
N VAL A 41 -6.33 -9.81 -3.25
CA VAL A 41 -7.62 -10.19 -2.66
C VAL A 41 -8.58 -10.70 -3.74
N ALA A 42 -8.66 -10.03 -4.89
CA ALA A 42 -9.47 -10.47 -6.02
C ALA A 42 -9.03 -11.83 -6.58
N SER A 43 -7.74 -12.17 -6.48
CA SER A 43 -7.21 -13.49 -6.80
C SER A 43 -7.50 -14.57 -5.75
N GLY A 44 -8.20 -14.24 -4.66
CA GLY A 44 -8.59 -15.17 -3.61
C GLY A 44 -7.53 -15.41 -2.53
N ARG A 45 -6.48 -14.59 -2.47
CA ARG A 45 -5.45 -14.73 -1.42
C ARG A 45 -5.94 -14.24 -0.07
N THR A 46 -5.52 -14.93 0.98
CA THR A 46 -5.80 -14.59 2.37
C THR A 46 -4.85 -13.50 2.89
N GLY A 47 -5.25 -12.78 3.94
CA GLY A 47 -4.40 -11.75 4.55
C GLY A 47 -2.99 -12.20 4.95
N PRO A 48 -2.80 -13.40 5.54
CA PRO A 48 -1.47 -13.96 5.80
C PRO A 48 -0.63 -14.23 4.54
N GLU A 49 -1.23 -14.76 3.48
CA GLU A 49 -0.53 -15.01 2.22
C GLU A 49 -0.10 -13.70 1.54
N ILE A 50 -0.98 -12.69 1.56
CA ILE A 50 -0.65 -11.35 1.06
C ILE A 50 0.48 -10.72 1.89
N ALA A 51 0.46 -10.90 3.21
CA ALA A 51 1.50 -10.40 4.09
C ALA A 51 2.87 -11.03 3.79
N GLN A 52 2.89 -12.34 3.50
CA GLN A 52 4.10 -13.05 3.08
C GLN A 52 4.60 -12.56 1.72
N ASP A 53 3.73 -12.48 0.72
CA ASP A 53 4.04 -12.00 -0.62
C ASP A 53 4.64 -10.60 -0.63
N LEU A 54 4.07 -9.69 0.17
CA LEU A 54 4.49 -8.30 0.24
C LEU A 54 5.57 -8.04 1.29
N ASN A 55 5.99 -9.07 2.04
CA ASN A 55 6.96 -8.99 3.14
C ASN A 55 6.60 -7.91 4.18
N VAL A 56 5.32 -7.87 4.55
CA VAL A 56 4.74 -6.96 5.54
C VAL A 56 4.00 -7.73 6.63
N SER A 57 3.54 -7.06 7.68
CA SER A 57 2.68 -7.69 8.68
C SER A 57 1.24 -7.82 8.18
N THR A 58 0.50 -8.82 8.67
CA THR A 58 -0.95 -8.96 8.41
C THR A 58 -1.72 -7.71 8.83
N ARG A 59 -1.31 -7.05 9.91
CA ARG A 59 -1.86 -5.75 10.35
C ARG A 59 -1.67 -4.66 9.30
N THR A 60 -0.51 -4.62 8.63
CA THR A 60 -0.25 -3.68 7.52
C THR A 60 -1.16 -3.94 6.34
N VAL A 61 -1.39 -5.22 6.00
CA VAL A 61 -2.36 -5.60 4.96
C VAL A 61 -3.77 -5.11 5.34
N GLN A 62 -4.21 -5.33 6.58
CA GLN A 62 -5.51 -4.84 7.06
C GLN A 62 -5.63 -3.33 6.90
N THR A 63 -4.60 -2.56 7.25
CA THR A 63 -4.61 -1.10 7.04
C THR A 63 -4.79 -0.72 5.58
N HIS A 64 -4.07 -1.38 4.66
CA HIS A 64 -4.23 -1.11 3.22
C HIS A 64 -5.62 -1.47 2.71
N VAL A 65 -6.20 -2.59 3.16
CA VAL A 65 -7.57 -2.97 2.80
C VAL A 65 -8.59 -1.96 3.33
N SER A 66 -8.46 -1.53 4.59
CA SER A 66 -9.35 -0.52 5.17
C SER A 66 -9.29 0.80 4.41
N HIS A 67 -8.10 1.24 3.99
CA HIS A 67 -7.95 2.46 3.21
C HIS A 67 -8.50 2.31 1.78
N ALA A 68 -8.37 1.13 1.17
CA ALA A 68 -8.90 0.87 -0.16
C ALA A 68 -10.44 0.83 -0.22
N LEU A 69 -11.10 0.55 0.92
CA LEU A 69 -12.56 0.45 1.04
C LEU A 69 -13.23 1.71 1.64
N ALA A 70 -12.44 2.67 2.12
CA ALA A 70 -12.93 3.94 2.65
C ALA A 70 -13.29 4.93 1.53
#